data_AF-A0A963MHU6-F1
#
_entry.id   AF-A0A963MHU6-F1
#
_cell.length_a   1.000
_cell.length_b   1.000
_cell.length_c   1.000
_cell.angle_alpha   90.00
_cell.angle_beta   90.00
_cell.angle_gamma   90.00
#
_symmetry.space_group_name_H-M   'P 1'
#
loop_
_entity.id
_entity.type
_entity.pdbx_description
1 polymer ?
#
loop_
_entity_poly.entity_id
_entity_poly.type
_entity_poly.pdbx_seq_one_letter_code
_entity_poly.pdbx_strand_id
1 'polypeptide(L)'
;TNAGGASYPDGWTDYHAAASTDRDYWFRVPTTYEDGVLTIRDTPAADAVWYAYFAPYPVERHNTLIADIQNAPGVTLKVLGQTLEGQTMDCLVMGHGPKSVWVTARQHPGETMAEWWMEGFLERLVDPADPVSRKLLRDATFHIVPNMNPDGSCRGHLRTNAKGINLNREWGKSSPENSPEVHCVLQEMEETGCDLFLDVHGDEGLPYNFIAGAEGVPGWE
;
A
#
# COMPACT_ATOMS: atom_id res chain seq x y z
N THR A 1 -5.69 -27.49 8.10
CA THR A 1 -4.33 -27.02 7.77
C THR A 1 -4.27 -26.77 6.27
N ASN A 2 -3.77 -25.61 5.82
CA ASN A 2 -3.73 -25.24 4.40
C ASN A 2 -2.57 -24.28 4.06
N ALA A 3 -1.62 -24.04 4.98
CA ALA A 3 -0.55 -23.06 4.78
C ALA A 3 0.36 -23.42 3.60
N GLY A 4 0.63 -24.72 3.39
CA GLY A 4 1.37 -25.20 2.21
C GLY A 4 0.65 -25.05 0.87
N GLY A 5 -0.64 -24.69 0.87
CA GLY A 5 -1.40 -24.31 -0.32
C GLY A 5 -1.55 -22.81 -0.52
N ALA A 6 -0.89 -21.98 0.30
CA ALA A 6 -0.87 -20.53 0.12
C ALA A 6 -0.16 -20.16 -1.19
N SER A 7 -0.37 -18.93 -1.68
CA SER A 7 0.30 -18.44 -2.90
C SER A 7 1.83 -18.41 -2.77
N TYR A 8 2.34 -18.22 -1.55
CA TYR A 8 3.76 -18.11 -1.22
C TYR A 8 4.10 -18.99 -0.01
N PRO A 9 4.20 -20.32 -0.18
CA PRO A 9 4.51 -21.21 0.94
C PRO A 9 5.92 -20.98 1.49
N ASP A 10 6.85 -20.53 0.66
CA ASP A 10 8.23 -20.23 1.07
C ASP A 10 8.29 -19.05 2.05
N GLY A 11 7.32 -18.13 1.98
CA GLY A 11 7.18 -17.01 2.91
C GLY A 11 6.80 -17.41 4.34
N TRP A 12 6.55 -18.70 4.60
CA TRP A 12 6.37 -19.22 5.95
C TRP A 12 7.69 -19.65 6.61
N THR A 13 8.76 -19.82 5.84
CA THR A 13 10.09 -20.16 6.37
C THR A 13 10.62 -18.97 7.18
N ASP A 14 11.00 -19.22 8.43
CA ASP A 14 11.47 -18.19 9.38
C ASP A 14 10.48 -17.04 9.66
N TYR A 15 9.22 -17.19 9.25
CA TYR A 15 8.16 -16.22 9.49
C TYR A 15 7.58 -16.35 10.90
N HIS A 16 7.27 -15.21 11.50
CA HIS A 16 6.59 -15.11 12.79
C HIS A 16 5.29 -14.30 12.65
N ALA A 17 4.17 -14.85 13.12
CA ALA A 17 2.90 -14.14 13.12
C ALA A 17 2.94 -12.87 13.97
N ALA A 18 2.19 -11.85 13.55
CA ALA A 18 1.98 -10.65 14.33
C ALA A 18 0.81 -10.88 15.30
N ALA A 19 0.94 -10.39 16.52
CA ALA A 19 -0.11 -10.41 17.53
C ALA A 19 -0.26 -9.03 18.18
N SER A 20 -1.47 -8.74 18.68
CA SER A 20 -1.77 -7.52 19.41
C SER A 20 -2.91 -7.75 20.40
N THR A 21 -2.92 -6.99 21.49
CA THR A 21 -3.99 -7.00 22.52
C THR A 21 -4.83 -5.72 22.51
N ASP A 22 -4.44 -4.72 21.72
CA ASP A 22 -5.10 -3.40 21.64
C ASP A 22 -5.35 -2.92 20.19
N ARG A 23 -4.86 -3.68 19.20
CA ARG A 23 -4.86 -3.39 17.75
C ARG A 23 -3.97 -2.22 17.33
N ASP A 24 -3.18 -1.66 18.23
CA ASP A 24 -2.26 -0.55 17.98
C ASP A 24 -0.81 -1.03 18.06
N TYR A 25 -0.42 -1.62 19.19
CA TYR A 25 0.90 -2.23 19.34
C TYR A 25 0.91 -3.67 18.84
N TRP A 26 1.76 -3.94 17.85
CA TRP A 26 1.92 -5.27 17.26
C TRP A 26 3.32 -5.85 17.56
N PHE A 27 3.35 -7.10 18.01
CA PHE A 27 4.58 -7.85 18.30
C PHE A 27 4.60 -9.20 17.60
N ARG A 28 5.77 -9.83 17.49
CA ARG A 28 5.93 -11.14 16.86
C ARG A 28 5.77 -12.26 17.87
N VAL A 29 5.09 -13.34 17.49
CA VAL A 29 4.89 -14.54 18.33
C VAL A 29 5.61 -15.77 17.76
N PRO A 30 6.05 -16.72 18.62
CA PRO A 30 6.66 -17.97 18.17
C PRO A 30 5.77 -18.69 17.16
N THR A 31 6.31 -18.93 15.97
CA THR A 31 5.60 -19.56 14.86
C THR A 31 6.54 -20.57 14.21
N THR A 32 6.01 -21.73 13.84
CA THR A 32 6.76 -22.76 13.11
C THR A 32 5.98 -23.15 11.85
N TYR A 33 6.71 -23.55 10.80
CA TYR A 33 6.13 -24.06 9.58
C TYR A 33 6.78 -25.40 9.21
N GLU A 34 6.01 -26.48 9.30
CA GLU A 34 6.48 -27.84 9.06
C GLU A 34 5.37 -28.63 8.33
N ASP A 35 5.74 -29.45 7.35
CA ASP A 35 4.82 -30.33 6.60
C ASP A 35 3.54 -29.62 6.08
N GLY A 36 3.68 -28.37 5.62
CA GLY A 36 2.56 -27.57 5.10
C GLY A 36 1.64 -26.98 6.18
N VAL A 37 2.04 -27.05 7.45
CA VAL A 37 1.28 -26.56 8.61
C VAL A 37 2.01 -25.40 9.28
N LEU A 38 1.38 -24.22 9.30
CA LEU A 38 1.80 -23.08 10.10
C LEU A 38 1.21 -23.20 11.51
N THR A 39 2.04 -23.19 12.54
CA THR A 39 1.63 -23.32 13.94
C THR A 39 2.07 -22.08 14.72
N ILE A 40 1.12 -21.36 15.30
CA ILE A 40 1.38 -20.24 16.22
C ILE A 40 1.30 -20.79 17.66
N ARG A 41 2.32 -20.49 18.47
CA ARG A 41 2.37 -20.89 19.89
C ARG A 41 2.47 -19.64 20.76
N ASP A 42 1.34 -19.23 21.30
CA ASP A 42 1.24 -18.07 22.16
C ASP A 42 0.38 -18.37 23.39
N THR A 43 0.69 -17.72 24.51
CA THR A 43 -0.11 -17.73 25.74
C THR A 43 -0.49 -16.29 26.04
N PRO A 44 -1.67 -15.83 25.56
CA PRO A 44 -2.06 -14.43 25.68
C PRO A 44 -2.15 -14.00 27.14
N ALA A 45 -1.58 -12.83 27.45
CA ALA A 45 -1.68 -12.22 28.78
C ALA A 45 -2.99 -11.44 28.99
N ALA A 46 -3.77 -11.24 27.92
CA ALA A 46 -5.04 -10.51 27.93
C ALA A 46 -6.21 -11.42 27.54
N ASP A 47 -7.42 -11.04 27.93
CA ASP A 47 -8.65 -11.79 27.62
C ASP A 47 -8.97 -11.82 26.11
N ALA A 48 -8.43 -10.87 25.35
CA ALA A 48 -8.57 -10.80 23.90
C ALA A 48 -7.21 -10.56 23.23
N VAL A 49 -6.98 -11.26 22.12
CA VAL A 49 -5.79 -11.15 21.27
C VAL A 49 -6.20 -11.24 19.80
N TRP A 50 -5.55 -10.46 18.96
CA TRP A 50 -5.65 -10.53 17.51
C TRP A 50 -4.35 -11.09 16.96
N TYR A 51 -4.44 -11.99 15.98
CA TYR A 51 -3.30 -12.45 15.19
C TYR A 51 -3.48 -12.03 13.74
N ALA A 52 -2.40 -11.64 13.09
CA ALA A 52 -2.39 -11.19 11.70
C ALA A 52 -1.11 -11.60 10.99
N TYR A 53 -1.14 -11.55 9.65
CA TYR A 53 0.04 -11.80 8.81
C TYR A 53 1.12 -10.71 9.01
N PHE A 54 0.67 -9.47 9.02
CA PHE A 54 1.44 -8.27 9.32
C PHE A 54 0.52 -7.32 10.11
N ALA A 55 1.08 -6.26 10.71
CA ALA A 55 0.30 -5.22 11.38
C ALA A 55 -0.74 -4.62 10.41
N PRO A 56 -2.05 -4.84 10.60
CA PRO A 56 -3.07 -4.34 9.71
C PRO A 56 -3.08 -2.82 9.65
N TYR A 57 -3.49 -2.28 8.51
CA TYR A 57 -3.77 -0.85 8.35
C TYR A 57 -5.27 -0.70 8.02
N PRO A 58 -6.12 -0.43 9.03
CA PRO A 58 -7.58 -0.38 8.88
C PRO A 58 -8.07 0.80 8.04
N VAL A 59 -9.27 0.66 7.46
CA VAL A 59 -9.91 1.73 6.68
C VAL A 59 -10.17 3.00 7.52
N GLU A 60 -10.45 2.87 8.82
CA GLU A 60 -10.61 4.06 9.67
C GLU A 60 -9.29 4.84 9.82
N ARG A 61 -8.16 4.13 9.84
CA ARG A 61 -6.84 4.76 9.86
C ARG A 61 -6.52 5.44 8.53
N HIS A 62 -6.86 4.80 7.41
CA HIS A 62 -6.78 5.41 6.07
C HIS A 62 -7.58 6.72 6.02
N ASN A 63 -8.85 6.68 6.42
CA ASN A 63 -9.71 7.85 6.41
C ASN A 63 -9.17 8.97 7.31
N THR A 64 -8.58 8.62 8.47
CA THR A 64 -7.93 9.59 9.36
C THR A 64 -6.70 10.21 8.70
N LEU A 65 -5.82 9.39 8.09
CA LEU A 65 -4.66 9.88 7.35
C LEU A 65 -5.06 10.85 6.22
N ILE A 66 -6.05 10.48 5.41
CA ILE A 66 -6.56 11.35 4.34
C ILE A 66 -7.15 12.65 4.92
N ALA A 67 -7.90 12.58 6.02
CA ALA A 67 -8.47 13.74 6.69
C ALA A 67 -7.39 14.68 7.26
N ASP A 68 -6.33 14.14 7.85
CA ASP A 68 -5.25 14.94 8.43
C ASP A 68 -4.39 15.60 7.35
N ILE A 69 -3.93 14.81 6.37
CA ILE A 69 -3.00 15.29 5.35
C ILE A 69 -3.66 16.29 4.40
N GLN A 70 -4.93 16.12 4.03
CA GLN A 70 -5.61 17.10 3.17
C GLN A 70 -5.75 18.49 3.81
N ASN A 71 -5.71 18.58 5.14
CA ASN A 71 -5.78 19.84 5.87
C ASN A 71 -4.41 20.54 6.00
N ALA A 72 -3.32 19.88 5.57
CA ALA A 72 -2.00 20.50 5.56
C ALA A 72 -1.91 21.59 4.46
N PRO A 73 -1.18 22.70 4.71
CA PRO A 73 -1.05 23.78 3.73
C PRO A 73 -0.47 23.30 2.39
N GLY A 74 -1.15 23.62 1.29
CA GLY A 74 -0.67 23.29 -0.05
C GLY A 74 -0.94 21.86 -0.50
N VAL A 75 -1.76 21.11 0.25
CA VAL A 75 -2.27 19.79 -0.16
C VAL A 75 -3.69 19.94 -0.74
N THR A 76 -3.96 19.19 -1.79
CA THR A 76 -5.29 19.03 -2.39
C THR A 76 -5.63 17.55 -2.42
N LEU A 77 -6.79 17.17 -1.89
CA LEU A 77 -7.35 15.85 -2.12
C LEU A 77 -8.15 15.86 -3.42
N LYS A 78 -7.82 14.95 -4.33
CA LYS A 78 -8.57 14.67 -5.56
C LYS A 78 -9.10 13.24 -5.50
N VAL A 79 -10.40 13.08 -5.68
CA VAL A 79 -11.01 11.76 -5.89
C VAL A 79 -10.92 11.43 -7.38
N LEU A 80 -10.04 10.49 -7.74
CA LEU A 80 -9.79 10.12 -9.14
C LEU A 80 -10.94 9.31 -9.75
N GLY A 81 -11.66 8.59 -8.91
CA GLY A 81 -12.74 7.70 -9.30
C GLY A 81 -13.26 6.91 -8.11
N GLN A 82 -13.91 5.80 -8.39
CA GLN A 82 -14.38 4.86 -7.38
C GLN A 82 -13.94 3.44 -7.70
N THR A 83 -13.77 2.64 -6.65
CA THR A 83 -13.55 1.19 -6.74
C THR A 83 -14.81 0.47 -7.22
N LEU A 84 -14.70 -0.85 -7.41
CA LEU A 84 -15.83 -1.70 -7.80
C LEU A 84 -16.99 -1.68 -6.79
N GLU A 85 -16.68 -1.43 -5.52
CA GLU A 85 -17.66 -1.36 -4.43
C GLU A 85 -17.99 0.08 -3.98
N GLY A 86 -17.56 1.07 -4.76
CA GLY A 86 -17.93 2.47 -4.54
C GLY A 86 -17.07 3.21 -3.52
N GLN A 87 -15.96 2.64 -3.07
CA GLN A 87 -14.98 3.37 -2.24
C GLN A 87 -14.24 4.40 -3.10
N THR A 88 -13.78 5.50 -2.50
CA THR A 88 -13.06 6.55 -3.22
C THR A 88 -11.64 6.11 -3.57
N MET A 89 -11.18 6.50 -4.76
CA MET A 89 -9.77 6.45 -5.14
C MET A 89 -9.14 7.81 -4.81
N ASP A 90 -8.62 7.93 -3.59
CA ASP A 90 -8.09 9.18 -3.04
C ASP A 90 -6.65 9.44 -3.48
N CYS A 91 -6.42 10.59 -4.12
CA CYS A 91 -5.11 11.08 -4.53
C CYS A 91 -4.79 12.41 -3.86
N LEU A 92 -3.71 12.44 -3.07
CA LEU A 92 -3.20 13.64 -2.44
C LEU A 92 -2.19 14.30 -3.38
N VAL A 93 -2.49 15.53 -3.78
CA VAL A 93 -1.67 16.34 -4.68
C VAL A 93 -1.02 17.47 -3.89
N MET A 94 0.31 17.60 -3.96
CA MET A 94 1.04 18.64 -3.23
C MET A 94 2.35 19.03 -3.92
N GLY A 95 2.72 20.30 -3.76
CA GLY A 95 3.85 20.90 -4.47
C GLY A 95 3.41 21.73 -5.67
N HIS A 96 4.36 22.42 -6.29
CA HIS A 96 4.13 23.35 -7.38
C HIS A 96 5.28 23.37 -8.39
N GLY A 97 6.19 22.40 -8.29
CA GLY A 97 7.28 22.26 -9.23
C GLY A 97 6.86 21.59 -10.54
N PRO A 98 7.64 21.78 -11.61
CA PRO A 98 7.29 21.29 -12.94
C PRO A 98 7.42 19.78 -13.12
N LYS A 99 8.02 19.07 -12.16
CA LYS A 99 8.22 17.62 -12.23
C LYS A 99 7.05 16.87 -11.61
N SER A 100 6.40 16.00 -12.38
CA SER A 100 5.32 15.16 -11.88
C SER A 100 5.89 13.89 -11.24
N VAL A 101 5.69 13.74 -9.93
CA VAL A 101 6.15 12.57 -9.16
C VAL A 101 4.94 11.78 -8.69
N TRP A 102 4.80 10.56 -9.18
CA TRP A 102 3.73 9.66 -8.82
C TRP A 102 4.20 8.63 -7.79
N VAL A 103 3.41 8.45 -6.75
CA VAL A 103 3.67 7.45 -5.70
C VAL A 103 2.38 6.68 -5.43
N THR A 104 2.38 5.38 -5.71
CA THR A 104 1.25 4.48 -5.43
C THR A 104 1.66 3.45 -4.39
N ALA A 105 0.72 2.99 -3.58
CA ALA A 105 0.96 1.89 -2.63
C ALA A 105 -0.18 0.90 -2.64
N ARG A 106 0.13 -0.32 -2.18
CA ARG A 106 -0.88 -1.29 -1.73
C ARG A 106 -1.84 -1.74 -2.83
N GLN A 107 -1.34 -1.90 -4.06
CA GLN A 107 -2.09 -2.54 -5.14
C GLN A 107 -2.49 -3.98 -4.76
N HIS A 108 -1.61 -4.67 -4.03
CA HIS A 108 -1.94 -5.90 -3.33
C HIS A 108 -2.41 -5.55 -1.89
N PRO A 109 -3.67 -5.81 -1.56
CA PRO A 109 -4.30 -5.28 -0.35
C PRO A 109 -3.73 -5.81 0.97
N GLY A 110 -3.17 -7.02 0.95
CA GLY A 110 -2.55 -7.66 2.12
C GLY A 110 -1.18 -7.08 2.48
N GLU A 111 -0.56 -6.33 1.57
CA GLU A 111 0.74 -5.69 1.76
C GLU A 111 0.59 -4.36 2.54
N THR A 112 0.03 -4.47 3.74
CA THR A 112 -0.28 -3.36 4.66
C THR A 112 0.93 -2.47 4.98
N MET A 113 2.15 -3.01 4.94
CA MET A 113 3.38 -2.23 5.13
C MET A 113 3.53 -1.09 4.12
N ALA A 114 2.95 -1.22 2.92
CA ALA A 114 3.03 -0.19 1.90
C ALA A 114 2.28 1.09 2.32
N GLU A 115 1.14 0.96 3.00
CA GLU A 115 0.39 2.12 3.47
C GLU A 115 0.94 2.67 4.80
N TRP A 116 1.51 1.82 5.66
CA TRP A 116 2.33 2.31 6.79
C TRP A 116 3.54 3.13 6.31
N TRP A 117 4.17 2.74 5.20
CA TRP A 117 5.22 3.55 4.58
C TRP A 117 4.67 4.88 4.06
N MET A 118 3.49 4.87 3.44
CA MET A 118 2.83 6.07 2.93
C MET A 118 2.51 7.07 4.04
N GLU A 119 2.04 6.60 5.20
CA GLU A 119 1.79 7.45 6.36
C GLU A 119 3.04 8.26 6.75
N GLY A 120 4.17 7.58 7.03
CA GLY A 120 5.41 8.27 7.39
C GLY A 120 5.99 9.13 6.25
N PHE A 121 5.82 8.70 4.99
CA PHE A 121 6.22 9.49 3.82
C PHE A 121 5.44 10.80 3.73
N LEU A 122 4.11 10.75 3.87
CA LEU A 122 3.21 11.90 3.82
C LEU A 122 3.46 12.84 5.00
N GLU A 123 3.54 12.32 6.22
CA GLU A 123 3.80 13.11 7.43
C GLU A 123 5.09 13.95 7.30
N ARG A 124 6.17 13.34 6.79
CA ARG A 124 7.41 14.05 6.54
C ARG A 124 7.29 15.05 5.39
N LEU A 125 6.56 14.70 4.33
CA LEU A 125 6.42 15.56 3.16
C LEU A 125 5.65 16.85 3.48
N VAL A 126 4.68 16.79 4.39
CA VAL A 126 3.90 17.96 4.83
C VAL A 126 4.50 18.71 6.02
N ASP A 127 5.58 18.23 6.63
CA ASP A 127 6.27 18.93 7.72
C ASP A 127 6.88 20.26 7.22
N PRO A 128 6.38 21.43 7.67
CA PRO A 128 6.91 22.72 7.23
C PRO A 128 8.34 22.96 7.73
N ALA A 129 8.82 22.23 8.74
CA ALA A 129 10.17 22.32 9.26
C ALA A 129 11.20 21.54 8.42
N ASP A 130 10.80 20.50 7.68
CA ASP A 130 11.73 19.66 6.89
C ASP A 130 12.23 20.41 5.62
N PRO A 131 13.52 20.77 5.54
CA PRO A 131 14.06 21.52 4.39
C PRO A 131 14.14 20.70 3.10
N VAL A 132 14.20 19.36 3.20
CA VAL A 132 14.23 18.46 2.04
C VAL A 132 12.84 18.42 1.41
N SER A 133 11.79 18.19 2.19
CA SER A 133 10.39 18.23 1.75
C SER A 133 10.05 19.56 1.11
N ARG A 134 10.38 20.69 1.76
CA ARG A 134 10.18 22.02 1.16
C ARG A 134 10.91 22.20 -0.17
N LYS A 135 12.10 21.64 -0.32
CA LYS A 135 12.84 21.71 -1.60
C LYS A 135 12.15 20.86 -2.66
N LEU A 136 11.81 19.61 -2.34
CA LEU A 136 11.12 18.70 -3.24
C LEU A 136 9.78 19.30 -3.73
N LEU A 137 8.98 19.88 -2.85
CA LEU A 137 7.69 20.48 -3.20
C LEU A 137 7.80 21.77 -4.05
N ARG A 138 8.98 22.40 -4.11
CA ARG A 138 9.26 23.50 -5.06
C ARG A 138 9.70 22.98 -6.42
N ASP A 139 10.42 21.85 -6.44
CA ASP A 139 11.04 21.29 -7.64
C ASP A 139 10.10 20.29 -8.35
N ALA A 140 9.13 19.73 -7.62
CA ALA A 140 8.16 18.74 -8.09
C ALA A 140 6.73 18.99 -7.56
N THR A 141 5.76 18.38 -8.23
CA THR A 141 4.38 18.17 -7.80
C THR A 141 4.19 16.66 -7.59
N PHE A 142 3.78 16.28 -6.38
CA PHE A 142 3.55 14.90 -5.99
C PHE A 142 2.09 14.54 -6.17
N HIS A 143 1.82 13.37 -6.75
CA HIS A 143 0.53 12.73 -6.89
C HIS A 143 0.59 11.38 -6.16
N ILE A 144 -0.06 11.31 -4.99
CA ILE A 144 0.13 10.19 -4.06
C ILE A 144 -1.19 9.47 -3.84
N VAL A 145 -1.22 8.17 -4.13
CA VAL A 145 -2.37 7.28 -3.85
C VAL A 145 -1.96 6.29 -2.74
N PRO A 146 -2.35 6.54 -1.47
CA PRO A 146 -1.88 5.75 -0.34
C PRO A 146 -2.41 4.31 -0.33
N ASN A 147 -3.58 4.08 -0.92
CA ASN A 147 -4.19 2.76 -1.02
C ASN A 147 -4.82 2.55 -2.40
N MET A 148 -4.15 1.77 -3.24
CA MET A 148 -4.64 1.44 -4.58
C MET A 148 -5.76 0.37 -4.59
N ASN A 149 -6.01 -0.31 -3.47
CA ASN A 149 -7.00 -1.38 -3.41
C ASN A 149 -7.86 -1.34 -2.13
N PRO A 150 -8.71 -0.30 -1.98
CA PRO A 150 -9.59 -0.18 -0.81
C PRO A 150 -10.51 -1.39 -0.62
N ASP A 151 -11.09 -1.92 -1.71
CA ASP A 151 -12.02 -3.05 -1.64
C ASP A 151 -11.34 -4.33 -1.15
N GLY A 152 -10.21 -4.68 -1.77
CA GLY A 152 -9.42 -5.84 -1.37
C GLY A 152 -8.92 -5.72 0.07
N SER A 153 -8.60 -4.49 0.51
CA SER A 153 -8.14 -4.21 1.88
C SER A 153 -9.24 -4.51 2.90
N CYS A 154 -10.45 -3.99 2.68
CA CYS A 154 -11.62 -4.24 3.54
C CYS A 154 -12.03 -5.72 3.55
N ARG A 155 -11.80 -6.44 2.44
CA ARG A 155 -12.13 -7.86 2.28
C ARG A 155 -11.09 -8.82 2.88
N GLY A 156 -9.95 -8.33 3.34
CA GLY A 156 -8.86 -9.17 3.85
C GLY A 156 -8.21 -10.03 2.75
N HIS A 157 -8.25 -9.57 1.50
CA HIS A 157 -7.54 -10.23 0.41
C HIS A 157 -6.02 -10.04 0.56
N LEU A 158 -5.25 -10.97 -0.01
CA LEU A 158 -3.80 -10.78 -0.17
C LEU A 158 -3.48 -9.91 -1.40
N ARG A 159 -3.99 -10.31 -2.57
CA ARG A 159 -3.40 -9.90 -3.86
C ARG A 159 -4.35 -9.28 -4.89
N THR A 160 -5.65 -9.27 -4.63
CA THR A 160 -6.65 -8.95 -5.66
C THR A 160 -7.72 -7.99 -5.18
N ASN A 161 -8.27 -7.18 -6.09
CA ASN A 161 -9.45 -6.35 -5.81
C ASN A 161 -10.74 -7.19 -5.61
N ALA A 162 -11.89 -6.54 -5.50
CA ALA A 162 -13.19 -7.19 -5.27
C ALA A 162 -13.57 -8.22 -6.34
N LYS A 163 -13.07 -8.09 -7.57
CA LYS A 163 -13.33 -9.02 -8.68
C LYS A 163 -12.28 -10.13 -8.84
N GLY A 164 -11.32 -10.23 -7.92
CA GLY A 164 -10.24 -11.21 -8.05
C GLY A 164 -9.18 -10.80 -9.07
N ILE A 165 -9.11 -9.53 -9.46
CA ILE A 165 -8.13 -9.01 -10.41
C ILE A 165 -6.88 -8.56 -9.66
N ASN A 166 -5.70 -8.98 -10.14
CA ASN A 166 -4.42 -8.46 -9.67
C ASN A 166 -4.16 -7.11 -10.36
N LEU A 167 -4.27 -6.01 -9.61
CA LEU A 167 -4.12 -4.65 -10.13
C LEU A 167 -2.75 -4.41 -10.78
N ASN A 168 -1.67 -4.99 -10.23
CA ASN A 168 -0.33 -4.84 -10.77
C ASN A 168 -0.06 -5.71 -12.02
N ARG A 169 -1.11 -6.20 -12.68
CA ARG A 169 -1.11 -6.84 -14.01
C ARG A 169 -2.05 -6.16 -15.00
N GLU A 170 -2.66 -5.05 -14.61
CA GLU A 170 -3.70 -4.36 -15.38
C GLU A 170 -3.21 -3.06 -16.04
N TRP A 171 -2.00 -2.59 -15.75
CA TRP A 171 -1.48 -1.31 -16.26
C TRP A 171 -1.48 -1.16 -17.79
N GLY A 172 -1.43 -2.25 -18.55
CA GLY A 172 -1.49 -2.23 -20.02
C GLY A 172 -2.88 -2.48 -20.63
N LYS A 173 -3.91 -2.73 -19.81
CA LYS A 173 -5.25 -3.18 -20.27
C LYS A 173 -6.37 -2.82 -19.27
N SER A 174 -6.15 -1.81 -18.44
CA SER A 174 -7.07 -1.44 -17.38
C SER A 174 -8.44 -1.07 -17.95
N SER A 175 -9.50 -1.29 -17.17
CA SER A 175 -10.85 -0.91 -17.59
C SER A 175 -11.70 -0.48 -16.40
N PRO A 176 -12.68 0.43 -16.59
CA PRO A 176 -13.63 0.82 -15.54
C PRO A 176 -14.39 -0.37 -14.94
N GLU A 177 -14.59 -1.45 -15.71
CA GLU A 177 -15.39 -2.59 -15.29
C GLU A 177 -14.61 -3.59 -14.43
N ASN A 178 -13.30 -3.75 -14.64
CA ASN A 178 -12.51 -4.82 -14.01
C ASN A 178 -11.45 -4.30 -13.04
N SER A 179 -10.85 -3.16 -13.38
CA SER A 179 -9.74 -2.55 -12.66
C SER A 179 -9.88 -1.01 -12.64
N PRO A 180 -11.05 -0.48 -12.20
CA PRO A 180 -11.28 0.97 -12.16
C PRO A 180 -10.22 1.72 -11.33
N GLU A 181 -9.62 1.04 -10.35
CA GLU A 181 -8.59 1.59 -9.49
C GLU A 181 -7.33 1.97 -10.29
N VAL A 182 -6.87 1.08 -11.17
CA VAL A 182 -5.73 1.33 -12.06
C VAL A 182 -6.14 2.27 -13.21
N HIS A 183 -7.37 2.13 -13.70
CA HIS A 183 -7.88 2.92 -14.82
C HIS A 183 -7.90 4.43 -14.51
N CYS A 184 -8.47 4.83 -13.37
CA CYS A 184 -8.54 6.25 -13.01
C CYS A 184 -7.17 6.87 -12.71
N VAL A 185 -6.23 6.10 -12.14
CA VAL A 185 -4.85 6.54 -11.92
C VAL A 185 -4.12 6.74 -13.24
N LEU A 186 -4.26 5.83 -14.19
CA LEU A 186 -3.66 5.97 -15.52
C LEU A 186 -4.20 7.20 -16.26
N GLN A 187 -5.50 7.46 -16.21
CA GLN A 187 -6.09 8.67 -16.81
C GLN A 187 -5.50 9.94 -16.20
N GLU A 188 -5.34 9.99 -14.88
CA GLU A 188 -4.73 11.13 -14.22
C GLU A 188 -3.24 11.27 -14.58
N MET A 189 -2.50 10.16 -14.70
CA MET A 189 -1.11 10.17 -15.15
C MET A 189 -0.96 10.68 -16.60
N GLU A 190 -1.91 10.37 -17.49
CA GLU A 190 -1.94 10.90 -18.86
C GLU A 190 -2.15 12.42 -18.88
N GLU A 191 -2.97 12.95 -17.98
CA GLU A 191 -3.23 14.40 -17.86
C GLU A 191 -2.07 15.17 -17.23
N THR A 192 -1.44 14.59 -16.20
CA THR A 192 -0.44 15.25 -15.35
C THR A 192 1.00 15.00 -15.79
N GLY A 193 1.22 13.95 -16.59
CA GLY A 193 2.54 13.41 -16.88
C GLY A 193 3.12 12.64 -15.68
N CYS A 194 4.27 12.00 -15.89
CA CYS A 194 4.99 11.26 -14.87
C CYS A 194 6.49 11.29 -15.16
N ASP A 195 7.23 12.14 -14.43
CA ASP A 195 8.70 12.22 -14.50
C ASP A 195 9.38 11.17 -13.60
N LEU A 196 8.73 10.77 -12.51
CA LEU A 196 9.21 9.73 -11.59
C LEU A 196 8.01 8.95 -11.04
N PHE A 197 8.13 7.63 -10.97
CA PHE A 197 7.10 6.73 -10.45
C PHE A 197 7.67 5.83 -9.36
N LEU A 198 6.98 5.75 -8.22
CA LEU A 198 7.27 4.81 -7.14
C LEU A 198 6.03 3.98 -6.85
N ASP A 199 6.19 2.66 -6.82
CA ASP A 199 5.12 1.72 -6.50
C ASP A 199 5.54 0.88 -5.29
N VAL A 200 4.87 1.08 -4.16
CA VAL A 200 5.29 0.55 -2.86
C VAL A 200 4.55 -0.76 -2.57
N HIS A 201 5.33 -1.82 -2.31
CA HIS A 201 4.88 -3.19 -2.10
C HIS A 201 5.54 -3.84 -0.88
N GLY A 202 5.00 -4.99 -0.49
CA GLY A 202 5.64 -5.98 0.35
C GLY A 202 6.09 -7.20 -0.45
N ASP A 203 7.10 -7.92 0.03
CA ASP A 203 7.49 -9.23 -0.50
C ASP A 203 7.34 -10.27 0.61
N GLU A 204 6.67 -11.38 0.33
CA GLU A 204 6.38 -12.41 1.31
C GLU A 204 7.61 -13.29 1.64
N GLY A 205 8.61 -13.37 0.76
CA GLY A 205 9.71 -14.34 0.85
C GLY A 205 11.07 -13.74 1.20
N LEU A 206 11.36 -12.52 0.75
CA LEU A 206 12.67 -11.89 0.93
C LEU A 206 12.75 -11.08 2.23
N PRO A 207 13.68 -11.40 3.16
CA PRO A 207 13.79 -10.71 4.44
C PRO A 207 14.61 -9.40 4.34
N TYR A 208 14.44 -8.62 3.27
CA TYR A 208 15.19 -7.39 3.01
C TYR A 208 14.32 -6.34 2.31
N ASN A 209 14.66 -5.07 2.50
CA ASN A 209 14.13 -3.99 1.67
C ASN A 209 14.98 -3.87 0.39
N PHE A 210 14.32 -3.73 -0.76
CA PHE A 210 14.98 -3.60 -2.06
C PHE A 210 14.16 -2.73 -3.01
N ILE A 211 14.77 -2.35 -4.13
CA ILE A 211 14.11 -1.67 -5.26
C ILE A 211 14.29 -2.56 -6.48
N ALA A 212 13.19 -2.80 -7.21
CA ALA A 212 13.22 -3.38 -8.54
C ALA A 212 12.99 -2.25 -9.55
N GLY A 213 13.97 -2.02 -10.43
CA GLY A 213 13.87 -0.99 -11.46
C GLY A 213 13.10 -1.47 -12.69
N ALA A 214 13.15 -0.66 -13.75
CA ALA A 214 12.52 -0.95 -15.03
C ALA A 214 13.52 -1.59 -16.03
N GLU A 215 14.63 -2.15 -15.55
CA GLU A 215 15.55 -2.91 -16.40
C GLU A 215 14.78 -4.03 -17.12
N GLY A 216 14.77 -3.98 -18.46
CA GLY A 216 14.04 -4.93 -19.30
C GLY A 216 12.79 -4.36 -19.99
N VAL A 217 12.39 -3.13 -19.69
CA VAL A 217 11.38 -2.40 -20.49
C VAL A 217 12.00 -1.98 -21.83
N PRO A 218 11.31 -2.20 -22.98
CA PRO A 218 11.79 -1.69 -24.26
C PRO A 218 12.01 -0.16 -24.21
N GLY A 219 13.22 0.28 -24.54
CA GLY A 219 13.59 1.71 -24.50
C GLY A 219 14.18 2.20 -23.17
N TRP A 220 14.64 1.29 -22.30
CA TRP A 220 15.34 1.61 -21.05
C TRP A 220 16.77 2.16 -21.22
N GLU A 221 17.41 1.91 -22.37
CA GLU A 221 18.79 2.36 -22.63
C GLU A 221 18.99 3.88 -22.64
#